data_AF-A0A3A4VMI0-F1
#
_entry.id   AF-A0A3A4VMI0-F1
#
_cell.length_a   1.000
_cell.length_b   1.000
_cell.length_c   1.000
_cell.angle_alpha   90.00
_cell.angle_beta   90.00
_cell.angle_gamma   90.00
#
_symmetry.space_group_name_H-M   'P 1'
#
loop_
_entity.id
_entity.type
_entity.pdbx_description
1 polymer ?
#
loop_
_entity_poly.entity_id
_entity_poly.type
_entity_poly.pdbx_seq_one_letter_code
_entity_poly.pdbx_strand_id
1 'polypeptide(L)'
;MEIDTATIKELRTQTSAGVMACRGALIEAGGDIAEAVKILEKKSLIEAKKKVERIASQGRIEAYVHTGGRIGALIEVNCETDFVAN
;
A
#
# COMPACT_ATOMS: atom_id res chain seq x y z
N MET A 1 -26.68 -5.24 -3.67
CA MET A 1 -26.19 -4.21 -4.62
C MET A 1 -25.19 -4.89 -5.52
N GLU A 2 -25.44 -4.91 -6.82
CA GLU A 2 -24.52 -5.51 -7.79
C GLU A 2 -23.48 -4.43 -8.15
N ILE A 3 -22.21 -4.69 -7.84
CA ILE A 3 -21.10 -3.79 -8.19
C ILE A 3 -20.50 -4.30 -9.49
N ASP A 4 -20.47 -3.44 -10.51
CA ASP A 4 -19.90 -3.78 -11.80
C ASP A 4 -18.39 -4.06 -11.71
N THR A 5 -17.96 -5.04 -12.50
CA THR A 5 -16.56 -5.45 -12.61
C THR A 5 -15.67 -4.34 -13.17
N ALA A 6 -16.20 -3.46 -14.04
CA ALA A 6 -15.44 -2.32 -14.55
C ALA A 6 -15.10 -1.33 -13.44
N THR A 7 -16.06 -1.02 -12.54
CA THR A 7 -15.84 -0.12 -11.39
C THR A 7 -14.82 -0.70 -10.41
N ILE A 8 -14.86 -2.01 -10.16
CA ILE A 8 -13.85 -2.70 -9.33
C ILE A 8 -12.46 -2.57 -9.96
N LYS A 9 -12.37 -2.73 -11.29
CA LYS A 9 -11.11 -2.59 -12.03
C LYS A 9 -10.59 -1.17 -11.94
N GLU A 10 -11.44 -0.17 -12.14
CA GLU A 10 -11.08 1.25 -12.04
C GLU A 10 -10.52 1.60 -10.66
N LEU A 11 -11.23 1.25 -9.58
CA LEU A 11 -10.77 1.50 -8.22
C LEU A 11 -9.45 0.78 -7.92
N ARG A 12 -9.28 -0.46 -8.41
CA ARG A 12 -8.02 -1.20 -8.26
C ARG A 12 -6.87 -0.53 -9.03
N THR A 13 -7.11 0.01 -10.22
CA THR A 13 -6.08 0.72 -10.98
C THR A 13 -5.60 1.97 -10.23
N GLN A 14 -6.49 2.67 -9.53
CA GLN A 14 -6.12 3.85 -8.75
C GLN A 14 -5.39 3.51 -7.44
N THR A 15 -5.82 2.46 -6.74
CA THR A 15 -5.37 2.18 -5.36
C THR A 15 -4.39 1.02 -5.23
N SER A 16 -4.27 0.18 -6.27
CA SER A 16 -3.56 -1.11 -6.25
C SER A 16 -4.05 -2.09 -5.17
N ALA A 17 -5.20 -1.84 -4.55
CA ALA A 17 -5.75 -2.71 -3.52
C ALA A 17 -6.25 -4.04 -4.11
N GLY A 18 -6.33 -5.08 -3.28
CA GLY A 18 -6.86 -6.38 -3.68
C GLY A 18 -8.29 -6.30 -4.20
N VAL A 19 -8.66 -7.19 -5.14
CA VAL A 19 -9.99 -7.17 -5.80
C VAL A 19 -11.14 -7.21 -4.80
N MET A 20 -11.03 -8.07 -3.78
CA MET A 20 -12.08 -8.21 -2.76
C MET A 20 -12.16 -6.99 -1.84
N ALA A 21 -11.01 -6.35 -1.54
CA ALA A 21 -11.00 -5.12 -0.76
C ALA A 21 -11.68 -3.99 -1.53
N CYS A 22 -11.38 -3.85 -2.84
CA CYS A 22 -12.05 -2.88 -3.73
C CYS A 22 -13.56 -3.12 -3.78
N ARG A 23 -13.98 -4.38 -3.99
CA ARG A 23 -15.42 -4.74 -4.02
C ARG A 23 -16.11 -4.42 -2.69
N GLY A 24 -15.48 -4.78 -1.56
CA GLY A 24 -16.02 -4.49 -0.24
C GLY A 24 -16.15 -3.00 0.04
N ALA A 25 -15.14 -2.21 -0.35
CA ALA A 25 -15.16 -0.76 -0.22
C ALA A 25 -16.25 -0.10 -1.09
N LEU A 26 -16.44 -0.58 -2.33
CA LEU A 26 -17.51 -0.11 -3.21
C LEU A 26 -18.91 -0.46 -2.69
N ILE A 27 -19.08 -1.62 -2.05
CA ILE A 27 -20.36 -1.97 -1.40
C ILE A 27 -20.64 -1.02 -0.24
N GLU A 28 -19.64 -0.72 0.60
CA GLU A 28 -19.76 0.18 1.75
C GLU A 28 -19.98 1.64 1.32
N ALA A 29 -19.35 2.06 0.22
CA ALA A 29 -19.51 3.38 -0.39
C ALA A 29 -20.78 3.53 -1.26
N GLY A 30 -21.60 2.48 -1.41
CA GLY A 30 -22.79 2.51 -2.27
C GLY A 30 -22.47 2.73 -3.76
N GLY A 31 -21.27 2.35 -4.21
CA GLY A 31 -20.79 2.53 -5.59
C GLY A 31 -20.01 3.82 -5.84
N ASP A 32 -19.87 4.71 -4.85
CA ASP A 32 -19.06 5.92 -4.97
C ASP A 32 -17.55 5.57 -4.91
N ILE A 33 -16.83 5.86 -6.00
CA ILE A 33 -15.39 5.59 -6.10
C ILE A 33 -14.59 6.46 -5.14
N ALA A 34 -14.91 7.75 -5.02
CA ALA A 34 -14.16 8.68 -4.19
C ALA A 34 -14.30 8.32 -2.71
N GLU A 35 -15.49 7.91 -2.28
CA GLU A 35 -15.69 7.43 -0.91
C GLU A 35 -15.05 6.06 -0.69
N ALA A 36 -15.11 5.14 -1.68
CA ALA A 36 -14.43 3.85 -1.60
C ALA A 36 -12.90 3.99 -1.43
N VAL A 37 -12.27 4.98 -2.08
CA VAL A 37 -10.85 5.30 -1.88
C VAL A 37 -10.58 5.67 -0.42
N LYS A 38 -11.37 6.57 0.18
CA LYS A 38 -11.20 6.95 1.60
C LYS A 38 -11.40 5.76 2.55
N ILE A 39 -12.33 4.86 2.24
CA ILE A 39 -12.55 3.65 3.03
C ILE A 39 -11.32 2.74 2.95
N LEU A 40 -10.75 2.56 1.77
CA LEU A 40 -9.52 1.77 1.58
C LEU A 40 -8.32 2.37 2.32
N GLU A 41 -8.14 3.68 2.28
CA GLU A 41 -7.07 4.38 3.02
C GLU A 41 -7.21 4.19 4.53
N LYS A 42 -8.41 4.34 5.08
CA LYS A 42 -8.64 4.09 6.52
C LYS A 42 -8.34 2.64 6.89
N LYS A 43 -8.75 1.67 6.06
CA LYS A 43 -8.52 0.24 6.30
C LYS A 43 -7.04 -0.13 6.19
N SER A 44 -6.30 0.45 5.24
CA SER A 44 -4.87 0.15 5.05
C SER A 44 -4.03 0.57 6.26
N LEU A 45 -4.37 1.69 6.92
CA LEU A 45 -3.72 2.12 8.16
C LEU A 45 -3.94 1.12 9.31
N ILE A 46 -5.14 0.56 9.42
CA ILE A 46 -5.47 -0.44 10.44
C ILE A 46 -4.70 -1.74 10.16
N GLU A 47 -4.65 -2.17 8.90
CA GLU A 47 -3.89 -3.36 8.50
C GLU A 47 -2.38 -3.19 8.74
N ALA A 48 -1.83 -2.01 8.44
CA ALA A 48 -0.42 -1.70 8.71
C ALA A 48 -0.12 -1.82 10.22
N LYS A 49 -0.99 -1.28 11.09
CA LYS A 49 -0.84 -1.41 12.54
C LYS A 49 -0.82 -2.88 13.02
N LYS A 50 -1.63 -3.75 12.41
CA LYS A 50 -1.64 -5.19 12.73
C LYS A 50 -0.36 -5.92 12.32
N LYS A 51 0.44 -5.34 11.43
CA LYS A 51 1.69 -5.94 10.94
C LYS A 51 2.93 -5.53 11.74
N VAL A 52 2.82 -4.58 12.66
CA VAL A 52 3.96 -4.02 13.42
C VAL A 52 4.71 -5.09 14.24
N GLU A 53 4.01 -6.11 14.72
CA GLU A 53 4.62 -7.19 15.50
C GLU A 53 5.33 -8.25 14.65
N ARG A 54 5.24 -8.16 13.31
CA ARG A 54 5.90 -9.12 12.42
C ARG A 54 7.39 -8.80 12.31
N ILE A 55 8.20 -9.85 12.28
CA ILE A 55 9.64 -9.73 12.12
C ILE A 55 9.95 -9.44 10.64
N ALA A 56 10.54 -8.27 10.38
CA ALA A 56 11.05 -7.86 9.07
C ALA A 56 12.58 -7.94 9.07
N SER A 57 13.13 -9.10 8.72
CA SER A 57 14.58 -9.38 8.75
C SER A 57 15.26 -9.32 7.38
N GLN A 58 14.49 -9.12 6.30
CA GLN A 58 15.00 -8.86 4.95
C GLN A 58 14.88 -7.37 4.66
N GLY A 59 15.47 -6.88 3.56
CA GLY A 59 15.40 -5.46 3.23
C GLY A 59 16.49 -4.98 2.29
N ARG A 60 16.66 -3.67 2.22
CA ARG A 60 17.69 -3.00 1.42
C ARG A 60 18.33 -1.86 2.18
N ILE A 61 19.63 -1.69 1.96
CA ILE A 61 20.38 -0.52 2.40
C ILE A 61 20.62 0.36 1.18
N GLU A 62 20.23 1.62 1.26
CA GLU A 62 20.44 2.61 0.21
C GLU A 62 21.34 3.74 0.71
N ALA A 63 22.21 4.21 -0.17
CA ALA A 63 23.15 5.29 0.11
C ALA A 63 22.86 6.49 -0.79
N TYR A 64 22.73 7.66 -0.19
CA TYR A 64 22.65 8.93 -0.89
C TYR A 64 23.87 9.77 -0.57
N VAL A 65 24.58 10.23 -1.61
CA VAL A 65 25.67 11.19 -1.46
C VAL A 65 25.26 12.48 -2.18
N HIS A 66 25.10 13.55 -1.41
CA HIS A 66 24.77 14.85 -1.97
C HIS A 66 25.89 15.36 -2.86
N THR A 67 25.50 16.13 -3.87
CA THR A 67 26.43 16.70 -4.85
C THR A 67 27.53 17.50 -4.13
N GLY A 68 28.79 17.25 -4.50
CA GLY A 68 29.95 17.81 -3.82
C GLY A 68 30.53 16.95 -2.69
N GLY A 69 29.93 15.79 -2.39
CA GLY A 69 30.57 14.73 -1.58
C GLY A 69 30.73 15.03 -0.09
N ARG A 70 30.08 16.08 0.42
CA ARG A 70 30.21 16.53 1.82
C ARG A 70 29.11 16.00 2.73
N ILE A 71 27.97 15.60 2.17
CA ILE A 71 26.82 15.09 2.92
C ILE A 71 26.49 13.72 2.35
N GLY A 72 26.43 12.73 3.22
CA GLY A 72 25.98 11.38 2.90
C GLY A 72 24.90 10.93 3.87
N ALA A 73 23.96 10.13 3.39
CA ALA A 73 22.95 9.47 4.19
C ALA A 73 22.89 7.99 3.81
N LEU A 74 22.67 7.13 4.80
CA LEU A 74 22.37 5.72 4.64
C LEU A 74 20.98 5.47 5.19
N ILE A 75 20.19 4.65 4.50
CA ILE A 75 18.86 4.25 4.92
C ILE A 75 18.78 2.73 4.83
N GLU A 76 18.35 2.09 5.92
CA GLU A 76 17.95 0.69 5.96
C GLU A 76 16.42 0.62 5.94
N VAL A 77 15.86 -0.09 4.95
CA VAL A 77 14.42 -0.32 4.83
C VAL A 77 14.15 -1.82 4.84
N ASN A 78 13.45 -2.29 5.87
CA ASN A 78 13.23 -3.72 6.10
C ASN A 78 11.84 -4.18 5.67
N CYS A 79 11.77 -5.43 5.23
CA CYS A 79 10.57 -6.16 4.82
C CYS A 79 10.61 -7.62 5.29
N GLU A 80 9.48 -8.33 5.17
CA GLU A 80 9.35 -9.72 5.64
C GLU A 80 10.10 -10.71 4.73
N THR A 81 10.17 -10.46 3.42
CA THR A 81 10.75 -11.38 2.42
C THR A 81 11.66 -10.65 1.43
N ASP A 82 12.60 -11.38 0.84
CA ASP A 82 13.54 -10.90 -0.18
C ASP A 82 12.87 -10.53 -1.52
N PHE A 83 11.78 -11.20 -1.89
CA PHE A 83 10.98 -10.86 -3.06
C PHE A 83 10.44 -9.42 -3.04
N VAL A 84 10.20 -8.86 -1.84
CA VAL A 84 9.73 -7.47 -1.69
C VAL A 84 10.88 -6.47 -1.76
N ALA A 85 12.12 -6.89 -1.47
CA ALA A 85 13.29 -6.02 -1.45
C ALA A 85 13.86 -5.72 -2.85
N ASN A 86 13.40 -6.43 -3.90
CA ASN A 86 13.96 -6.40 -5.26
C ASN A 86 13.01 -5.80 -6.30
#